data_AF-A0A7K0G311-F1
#
_entry.id   AF-A0A7K0G311-F1
#
_cell.length_a   1.000
_cell.length_b   1.000
_cell.length_c   1.000
_cell.angle_alpha   90.00
_cell.angle_beta   90.00
_cell.angle_gamma   90.00
#
_symmetry.space_group_name_H-M   'P 1'
#
loop_
_entity.id
_entity.type
_entity.pdbx_description
1 polymer ?
#
loop_
_entity_poly.entity_id
_entity_poly.type
_entity_poly.pdbx_seq_one_letter_code
_entity_poly.pdbx_strand_id
1 'polypeptide(L)'
;MKKYLLFLLIIALFISCKKDKINESASASVTGKWSTGGYELVLYDAAGQIVSHGIADAIRTYWTFDQSQIKVSYDLRADVITSGYKVVNKMDGVFLLIDNTNVAAQTEWKIESQTDQYMSISSIITDQAFLNYGPNKKASRGVKTIYLVLEK
;
A
#
# COMPACT_ATOMS: atom_id res chain seq x y z
N MET A 1 50.91 26.45 9.17
CA MET A 1 49.81 26.25 8.19
C MET A 1 49.40 24.78 7.99
N LYS A 2 49.46 23.90 9.01
CA LYS A 2 49.07 22.47 8.89
C LYS A 2 47.89 22.04 9.78
N LYS A 3 47.46 22.87 10.74
CA LYS A 3 46.38 22.52 11.70
C LYS A 3 44.96 22.83 11.18
N TYR A 4 44.81 23.87 10.35
CA TYR A 4 43.52 24.22 9.75
C TYR A 4 43.07 23.25 8.64
N LEU A 5 44.01 22.56 7.99
CA LEU A 5 43.71 21.57 6.95
C LEU A 5 43.04 20.31 7.53
N LEU A 6 43.41 19.93 8.77
CA LEU A 6 42.83 18.77 9.45
C LEU A 6 41.38 19.03 9.89
N PHE A 7 41.06 20.28 10.27
CA PHE A 7 39.73 20.65 10.74
C PHE A 7 38.69 20.69 9.59
N LEU A 8 39.12 21.08 8.38
CA LEU A 8 38.28 21.05 7.18
C LEU A 8 37.96 19.60 6.73
N LEU A 9 38.87 18.65 6.95
CA LEU A 9 38.65 17.25 6.58
C LEU A 9 37.63 16.54 7.50
N ILE A 10 37.56 16.95 8.78
CA ILE A 10 36.62 16.38 9.75
C ILE A 10 35.19 16.90 9.51
N ILE A 11 35.03 18.17 9.10
CA ILE A 11 33.70 18.74 8.77
C ILE A 11 33.12 18.09 7.51
N ALA A 12 33.96 17.69 6.55
CA ALA A 12 33.51 16.99 5.34
C ALA A 12 32.95 15.57 5.62
N LEU A 13 33.31 14.94 6.75
CA LEU A 13 32.81 13.62 7.13
C LEU A 13 31.42 13.65 7.78
N PHE A 14 30.98 14.79 8.33
CA PHE A 14 29.66 14.93 8.95
C PHE A 14 28.55 15.41 7.99
N ILE A 15 28.90 15.83 6.76
CA ILE A 15 27.92 16.28 5.75
C ILE A 15 27.40 15.10 4.90
N SER A 16 28.02 13.91 5.01
CA SER A 16 27.52 12.69 4.35
C SER A 16 26.51 11.91 5.19
N CYS A 17 25.67 12.62 5.95
CA CYS A 17 24.36 12.08 6.29
C CYS A 17 23.47 12.34 5.07
N LYS A 18 23.61 11.50 4.04
CA LYS A 18 22.57 11.39 3.01
C LYS A 18 21.31 11.03 3.79
N LYS A 19 20.43 12.01 4.01
CA LYS A 19 19.00 11.73 4.16
C LYS A 19 18.69 10.75 3.05
N ASP A 20 18.32 9.54 3.41
CA ASP A 20 17.77 8.58 2.47
C ASP A 20 16.70 9.34 1.70
N LYS A 21 17.03 9.69 0.46
CA LYS A 21 16.03 10.13 -0.46
C LYS A 21 15.16 8.90 -0.59
N ILE A 22 14.00 8.93 0.07
CA ILE A 22 12.87 8.09 -0.31
C ILE A 22 12.82 8.27 -1.83
N ASN A 23 13.21 7.24 -2.55
CA ASN A 23 13.26 7.26 -4.00
C ASN A 23 11.81 7.37 -4.46
N GLU A 24 11.33 8.61 -4.56
CA GLU A 24 10.11 8.98 -5.27
C GLU A 24 10.38 8.70 -6.75
N SER A 25 10.26 7.44 -7.14
CA SER A 25 10.44 7.00 -8.51
C SER A 25 9.67 5.71 -8.70
N ALA A 26 8.41 5.84 -9.15
CA ALA A 26 7.71 4.94 -10.05
C ALA A 26 6.24 5.37 -10.20
N SER A 27 5.97 6.58 -10.73
CA SER A 27 4.62 6.92 -11.20
C SER A 27 4.21 6.14 -12.47
N ALA A 28 5.01 5.14 -12.89
CA ALA A 28 4.83 4.41 -14.15
C ALA A 28 4.56 2.90 -14.01
N SER A 29 4.28 2.36 -12.81
CA SER A 29 3.83 0.95 -12.69
C SER A 29 2.32 0.84 -12.49
N VAL A 30 1.69 1.61 -11.61
CA VAL A 30 0.27 1.43 -11.26
C VAL A 30 -0.72 2.22 -12.14
N THR A 31 -0.23 3.02 -13.09
CA THR A 31 -1.06 3.89 -13.93
C THR A 31 -2.14 3.11 -14.68
N GLY A 32 -3.29 3.74 -14.85
CA GLY A 32 -4.41 3.16 -15.58
C GLY A 32 -5.63 2.91 -14.70
N LYS A 33 -6.65 2.31 -15.31
CA LYS A 33 -7.89 1.98 -14.64
C LYS A 33 -7.91 0.49 -14.33
N TRP A 34 -8.10 0.15 -13.07
CA TRP A 34 -8.17 -1.21 -12.58
C TRP A 34 -9.55 -1.48 -12.03
N SER A 35 -10.01 -2.72 -12.07
CA SER A 35 -11.19 -3.15 -11.32
C SER A 35 -10.88 -4.30 -10.38
N THR A 36 -11.66 -4.41 -9.31
CA THR A 36 -11.49 -5.49 -8.36
C THR A 36 -12.01 -6.81 -8.93
N GLY A 37 -11.12 -7.80 -8.96
CA GLY A 37 -11.40 -9.19 -9.36
C GLY A 37 -11.69 -10.11 -8.17
N GLY A 38 -11.36 -9.69 -6.94
CA GLY A 38 -11.61 -10.48 -5.73
C GLY A 38 -10.96 -9.87 -4.49
N TYR A 39 -11.38 -10.35 -3.32
CA TYR A 39 -10.77 -10.02 -2.04
C TYR A 39 -10.43 -11.28 -1.26
N GLU A 40 -9.38 -11.19 -0.46
CA GLU A 40 -9.00 -12.19 0.53
C GLU A 40 -8.74 -11.50 1.87
N LEU A 41 -9.19 -12.12 2.95
CA LEU A 41 -8.89 -11.71 4.32
C LEU A 41 -8.39 -12.93 5.09
N VAL A 42 -7.13 -12.87 5.52
CA VAL A 42 -6.52 -13.89 6.38
C VAL A 42 -6.30 -13.30 7.76
N LEU A 43 -6.81 -13.96 8.79
CA LEU A 43 -6.69 -13.54 10.18
C LEU A 43 -5.73 -14.46 10.93
N TYR A 44 -4.90 -13.84 11.78
CA TYR A 44 -3.84 -14.52 12.52
C TYR A 44 -3.98 -14.30 14.03
N ASP A 45 -3.67 -15.33 14.80
CA ASP A 45 -3.51 -15.20 16.25
C ASP A 45 -2.16 -14.53 16.62
N ALA A 46 -1.91 -14.41 17.93
CA ALA A 46 -0.67 -13.81 18.45
C ALA A 46 0.58 -14.67 18.19
N ALA A 47 0.42 -15.97 17.94
CA ALA A 47 1.51 -16.86 17.56
C ALA A 47 1.79 -16.83 16.03
N GLY A 48 0.99 -16.08 15.27
CA GLY A 48 1.10 -15.99 13.82
C GLY A 48 0.43 -17.14 13.08
N GLN A 49 -0.40 -17.95 13.74
CA GLN A 49 -1.16 -19.02 13.09
C GLN A 49 -2.42 -18.46 12.45
N ILE A 50 -2.80 -19.01 11.28
CA ILE A 50 -4.04 -18.65 10.60
C ILE A 50 -5.22 -19.20 11.43
N VAL A 51 -6.12 -18.31 11.84
CA VAL A 51 -7.34 -18.65 12.59
C VAL A 51 -8.62 -18.47 11.78
N SER A 52 -8.54 -17.73 10.67
CA SER A 52 -9.62 -17.60 9.70
C SER A 52 -9.07 -17.19 8.34
N HIS A 53 -9.71 -17.66 7.28
CA HIS A 53 -9.39 -17.30 5.91
C HIS A 53 -10.71 -17.16 5.15
N GLY A 54 -11.03 -15.93 4.75
CA GLY A 54 -12.19 -15.62 3.91
C GLY A 54 -11.75 -15.19 2.52
N ILE A 55 -12.38 -15.75 1.50
CA ILE A 55 -12.30 -15.31 0.11
C ILE A 55 -13.69 -14.85 -0.28
N ALA A 56 -13.79 -13.67 -0.88
CA ALA A 56 -15.06 -13.12 -1.30
C ALA A 56 -14.98 -12.60 -2.73
N ASP A 57 -16.07 -12.80 -3.47
CA ASP A 57 -16.31 -12.10 -4.70
C ASP A 57 -16.32 -10.60 -4.41
N ALA A 58 -15.58 -9.85 -5.21
CA ALA A 58 -15.46 -8.44 -4.97
C ALA A 58 -16.75 -7.72 -5.35
N ILE A 59 -17.27 -6.87 -4.45
CA ILE A 59 -17.99 -5.68 -4.90
C ILE A 59 -17.06 -4.99 -5.87
N ARG A 60 -17.48 -4.90 -7.14
CA ARG A 60 -16.66 -4.35 -8.21
C ARG A 60 -16.44 -2.87 -7.91
N THR A 61 -15.18 -2.51 -7.71
CA THR A 61 -14.72 -1.13 -7.54
C THR A 61 -13.72 -0.83 -8.65
N TYR A 62 -13.67 0.42 -9.09
CA TYR A 62 -12.75 0.88 -10.11
C TYR A 62 -11.73 1.82 -9.50
N TRP A 63 -10.46 1.51 -9.68
CA TRP A 63 -9.31 2.23 -9.14
C TRP A 63 -8.57 2.84 -10.32
N THR A 64 -8.71 4.14 -10.53
CA THR A 64 -7.99 4.85 -11.60
C THR A 64 -6.83 5.63 -11.00
N PHE A 65 -5.63 5.31 -11.45
CA PHE A 65 -4.39 5.97 -11.08
C PHE A 65 -3.93 6.84 -12.25
N ASP A 66 -3.88 8.15 -12.02
CA ASP A 66 -3.43 9.13 -13.01
C ASP A 66 -2.50 10.14 -12.34
N GLN A 67 -1.28 10.25 -12.86
CA GLN A 67 -0.21 11.10 -12.32
C GLN A 67 0.08 10.84 -10.82
N SER A 68 -0.57 11.61 -9.94
CA SER A 68 -0.49 11.53 -8.48
C SER A 68 -1.85 11.45 -7.82
N GLN A 69 -2.93 11.29 -8.58
CA GLN A 69 -4.30 11.18 -8.09
C GLN A 69 -4.83 9.76 -8.27
N ILE A 70 -5.42 9.23 -7.21
CA ILE A 70 -6.22 8.02 -7.24
C ILE A 70 -7.69 8.39 -7.18
N LYS A 71 -8.48 7.64 -7.94
CA LYS A 71 -9.94 7.73 -8.05
C LYS A 71 -10.52 6.36 -7.77
N VAL A 72 -11.35 6.24 -6.73
CA VAL A 72 -12.06 4.98 -6.43
C VAL A 72 -13.57 5.19 -6.56
N SER A 73 -14.23 4.31 -7.31
CA SER A 73 -15.69 4.31 -7.48
C SER A 73 -16.28 2.91 -7.41
N TYR A 74 -17.54 2.82 -6.99
CA TYR A 74 -18.35 1.58 -7.01
C TYR A 74 -19.20 1.45 -8.29
N ASP A 75 -19.33 2.55 -9.03
CA ASP A 75 -20.02 2.62 -10.32
C ASP A 75 -19.04 3.23 -11.35
N LEU A 76 -19.09 2.72 -12.59
CA LEU A 76 -18.35 3.25 -13.73
C LEU A 76 -18.67 4.72 -14.03
N ARG A 77 -19.86 5.20 -13.63
CA ARG A 77 -20.42 6.50 -14.04
C ARG A 77 -20.69 7.48 -12.89
N ALA A 78 -20.44 7.10 -11.63
CA ALA A 78 -20.79 7.91 -10.47
C ALA A 78 -19.61 8.70 -9.88
N ASP A 79 -19.95 9.67 -9.02
CA ASP A 79 -19.02 10.53 -8.31
C ASP A 79 -17.94 9.74 -7.57
N VAL A 80 -16.72 10.21 -7.77
CA VAL A 80 -15.48 9.51 -7.46
C VAL A 80 -14.91 10.08 -6.18
N ILE A 81 -14.56 9.23 -5.22
CA ILE A 81 -13.75 9.68 -4.09
C ILE A 81 -12.30 9.74 -4.56
N THR A 82 -11.70 10.91 -4.48
CA THR A 82 -10.33 11.15 -4.95
C THR A 82 -9.36 11.35 -3.79
N SER A 83 -8.11 10.99 -4.02
CA SER A 83 -7.02 11.24 -3.07
C SER A 83 -5.70 11.37 -3.83
N GLY A 84 -4.70 11.95 -3.17
CA GLY A 84 -3.32 11.81 -3.62
C GLY A 84 -2.83 10.38 -3.37
N TYR A 85 -1.92 9.93 -4.22
CA TYR A 85 -1.18 8.69 -3.97
C TYR A 85 0.28 8.83 -4.38
N LYS A 86 1.12 7.95 -3.83
CA LYS A 86 2.50 7.75 -4.26
C LYS A 86 2.89 6.29 -4.16
N VAL A 87 3.80 5.87 -5.03
CA VAL A 87 4.44 4.55 -4.96
C VAL A 87 5.85 4.73 -4.43
N VAL A 88 6.20 3.99 -3.39
CA VAL A 88 7.51 4.08 -2.72
C VAL A 88 8.13 2.71 -2.56
N ASN A 89 9.45 2.65 -2.73
CA ASN A 89 10.22 1.46 -2.39
C ASN A 89 10.66 1.55 -0.93
N LYS A 90 10.33 0.52 -0.14
CA LYS A 90 10.80 0.31 1.24
C LYS A 90 11.67 -0.95 1.28
N MET A 91 12.32 -1.22 2.42
CA MET A 91 13.18 -2.41 2.57
C MET A 91 12.45 -3.73 2.35
N ASP A 92 11.15 -3.75 2.62
CA ASP A 92 10.26 -4.92 2.61
C ASP A 92 9.37 -5.02 1.37
N GLY A 93 9.56 -4.13 0.38
CA GLY A 93 8.90 -4.19 -0.92
C GLY A 93 8.46 -2.83 -1.47
N VAL A 94 7.52 -2.88 -2.42
CA VAL A 94 6.93 -1.71 -3.05
C VAL A 94 5.59 -1.41 -2.39
N PHE A 95 5.33 -0.13 -2.07
CA PHE A 95 4.13 0.30 -1.37
C PHE A 95 3.40 1.39 -2.13
N LEU A 96 2.10 1.22 -2.28
CA LEU A 96 1.13 2.23 -2.66
C LEU A 96 0.65 2.95 -1.38
N LEU A 97 0.98 4.24 -1.27
CA LEU A 97 0.53 5.11 -0.20
C LEU A 97 -0.58 6.01 -0.71
N ILE A 98 -1.72 6.02 -0.04
CA ILE A 98 -2.93 6.78 -0.39
C ILE A 98 -3.23 7.73 0.76
N ASP A 99 -3.41 9.02 0.47
CA ASP A 99 -3.48 10.05 1.52
C ASP A 99 -4.79 10.02 2.34
N ASN A 100 -5.85 9.40 1.81
CA ASN A 100 -7.19 9.40 2.41
C ASN A 100 -7.73 7.97 2.60
N THR A 101 -7.91 7.54 3.84
CA THR A 101 -8.51 6.24 4.18
C THR A 101 -9.93 6.06 3.63
N ASN A 102 -10.68 7.15 3.43
CA ASN A 102 -12.04 7.06 2.90
C ASN A 102 -12.09 6.63 1.43
N VAL A 103 -10.96 6.69 0.70
CA VAL A 103 -10.87 6.25 -0.70
C VAL A 103 -10.64 4.75 -0.80
N ALA A 104 -9.75 4.20 0.03
CA ALA A 104 -9.20 2.86 -0.15
C ALA A 104 -9.33 1.97 1.09
N ALA A 105 -10.06 2.41 2.12
CA ALA A 105 -10.16 1.82 3.47
C ALA A 105 -8.84 1.76 4.26
N GLN A 106 -7.69 1.72 3.59
CA GLN A 106 -6.34 1.74 4.16
C GLN A 106 -5.49 2.76 3.40
N THR A 107 -4.56 3.42 4.10
CA THR A 107 -3.63 4.41 3.52
C THR A 107 -2.33 3.79 3.02
N GLU A 108 -2.03 2.55 3.40
CA GLU A 108 -0.80 1.88 3.01
C GLU A 108 -1.12 0.48 2.50
N TRP A 109 -0.74 0.23 1.25
CA TRP A 109 -0.91 -1.04 0.57
C TRP A 109 0.44 -1.51 0.03
N LYS A 110 0.86 -2.71 0.40
CA LYS A 110 2.01 -3.35 -0.24
C LYS A 110 1.58 -3.92 -1.59
N ILE A 111 2.35 -3.65 -2.64
CA ILE A 111 2.17 -4.28 -3.95
C ILE A 111 2.89 -5.64 -3.89
N GLU A 112 2.11 -6.72 -3.77
CA GLU A 112 2.64 -8.09 -3.62
C GLU A 112 3.07 -8.66 -4.97
N SER A 113 2.30 -8.38 -6.03
CA SER A 113 2.65 -8.76 -7.40
C SER A 113 2.04 -7.78 -8.41
N GLN A 114 2.72 -7.60 -9.53
CA GLN A 114 2.24 -6.73 -10.60
C GLN A 114 2.70 -7.23 -11.98
N THR A 115 1.77 -7.23 -12.94
CA THR A 115 1.97 -7.47 -14.37
C THR A 115 1.24 -6.39 -15.16
N ASP A 116 1.30 -6.44 -16.49
CA ASP A 116 0.58 -5.51 -17.37
C ASP A 116 -0.95 -5.66 -17.32
N GLN A 117 -1.48 -6.75 -16.72
CA GLN A 117 -2.92 -7.04 -16.68
C GLN A 117 -3.46 -7.24 -15.27
N TYR A 118 -2.60 -7.58 -14.32
CA TYR A 118 -2.99 -7.97 -12.97
C TYR A 118 -2.10 -7.33 -11.92
N MET A 119 -2.69 -6.94 -10.81
CA MET A 119 -2.00 -6.43 -9.64
C MET A 119 -2.63 -7.02 -8.39
N SER A 120 -1.82 -7.44 -7.42
CA SER A 120 -2.29 -7.77 -6.07
C SER A 120 -1.68 -6.81 -5.07
N ILE A 121 -2.54 -6.22 -4.24
CA ILE A 121 -2.14 -5.33 -3.16
C ILE A 121 -2.63 -5.87 -1.82
N SER A 122 -1.82 -5.76 -0.78
CA SER A 122 -2.16 -6.21 0.56
C SER A 122 -2.00 -5.11 1.61
N SER A 123 -2.79 -5.16 2.67
CA SER A 123 -2.64 -4.29 3.83
C SER A 123 -2.80 -5.10 5.11
N ILE A 124 -2.00 -4.76 6.12
CA ILE A 124 -2.18 -5.28 7.47
C ILE A 124 -3.38 -4.56 8.09
N ILE A 125 -4.25 -5.33 8.73
CA ILE A 125 -5.39 -4.82 9.51
C ILE A 125 -5.08 -5.05 10.99
N THR A 126 -5.04 -3.97 11.75
CA THR A 126 -4.92 -3.99 13.22
C THR A 126 -6.16 -3.45 13.92
N ASP A 127 -7.08 -2.84 13.15
CA ASP A 127 -8.36 -2.36 13.68
C ASP A 127 -9.21 -3.54 14.16
N GLN A 128 -9.42 -3.51 15.46
CA GLN A 128 -10.13 -4.50 16.25
C GLN A 128 -11.57 -4.75 15.78
N ALA A 129 -12.21 -3.79 15.10
CA ALA A 129 -13.54 -3.97 14.53
C ALA A 129 -13.58 -5.04 13.43
N PHE A 130 -12.48 -5.20 12.69
CA PHE A 130 -12.36 -6.12 11.55
C PHE A 130 -11.69 -7.46 11.89
N LEU A 131 -11.32 -7.68 13.16
CA LEU A 131 -10.59 -8.88 13.61
C LEU A 131 -11.47 -9.93 14.29
N ASN A 132 -12.77 -9.71 14.37
CA ASN A 132 -13.71 -10.69 14.92
C ASN A 132 -13.96 -11.79 13.87
N TYR A 133 -13.82 -13.04 14.27
CA TYR A 133 -14.01 -14.20 13.37
C TYR A 133 -14.96 -15.26 13.94
N GLY A 134 -15.70 -14.90 14.98
CA GLY A 134 -16.73 -15.73 15.60
C GLY A 134 -17.14 -15.17 16.96
N PRO A 135 -18.16 -15.77 17.60
CA PRO A 135 -18.59 -15.35 18.92
C PRO A 135 -17.44 -15.39 19.92
N ASN A 136 -17.11 -14.25 20.54
CA ASN A 136 -16.01 -14.07 21.49
C ASN A 136 -14.61 -14.47 20.96
N LYS A 137 -14.44 -14.57 19.64
CA LYS A 137 -13.17 -14.93 19.01
C LYS A 137 -12.60 -13.74 18.25
N LYS A 138 -11.36 -13.39 18.57
CA LYS A 138 -10.68 -12.22 18.01
C LYS A 138 -9.26 -12.54 17.59
N ALA A 139 -8.90 -12.12 16.39
CA ALA A 139 -7.55 -12.26 15.86
C ALA A 139 -6.64 -11.16 16.42
N SER A 140 -5.34 -11.43 16.43
CA SER A 140 -4.34 -10.42 16.80
C SER A 140 -4.06 -9.44 15.66
N ARG A 141 -4.17 -9.92 14.41
CA ARG A 141 -4.01 -9.12 13.19
C ARG A 141 -4.73 -9.78 12.00
N GLY A 142 -4.95 -9.01 10.95
CA GLY A 142 -5.42 -9.47 9.66
C GLY A 142 -4.49 -9.03 8.53
N VAL A 143 -4.57 -9.71 7.40
CA VAL A 143 -4.01 -9.26 6.13
C VAL A 143 -5.16 -9.30 5.12
N LYS A 144 -5.47 -8.13 4.55
CA LYS A 144 -6.44 -8.00 3.47
C LYS A 144 -5.70 -7.89 2.15
N THR A 145 -6.02 -8.74 1.20
CA THR A 145 -5.51 -8.70 -0.17
C THR A 145 -6.63 -8.29 -1.12
N ILE A 146 -6.32 -7.40 -2.05
CA ILE A 146 -7.19 -7.01 -3.15
C ILE A 146 -6.52 -7.46 -4.46
N TYR A 147 -7.27 -8.17 -5.27
CA TYR A 147 -6.87 -8.55 -6.62
C TYR A 147 -7.47 -7.58 -7.62
N LEU A 148 -6.62 -6.96 -8.43
CA LEU A 148 -6.96 -5.92 -9.39
C LEU A 148 -6.65 -6.40 -10.81
N VAL A 149 -7.56 -6.11 -11.73
CA VAL A 149 -7.47 -6.43 -13.16
C VAL A 149 -7.50 -5.13 -13.94
N LEU A 150 -6.58 -4.96 -14.90
CA LEU A 150 -6.54 -3.76 -15.73
C LEU A 150 -7.77 -3.73 -16.66
N GLU A 151 -8.49 -2.61 -16.65
CA GLU A 151 -9.59 -2.33 -17.57
C GLU A 151 -9.02 -1.80 -18.90
N LYS A 152 -9.52 -2.34 -20.01
CA LYS A 152 -9.16 -1.92 -21.37
C LYS A 152 -10.12 -0.86 -21.91
#